data_AF-X0RNK9-F1
#
_entry.id   AF-X0RNK9-F1
#
_cell.length_a   1.000
_cell.length_b   1.000
_cell.length_c   1.000
_cell.angle_alpha   90.00
_cell.angle_beta   90.00
_cell.angle_gamma   90.00
#
_symmetry.space_group_name_H-M   'P 1'
#
loop_
_entity.id
_entity.type
_entity.pdbx_description
1 polymer ?
#
loop_
_entity_poly.entity_id
_entity_poly.type
_entity_poly.pdbx_seq_one_letter_code
_entity_poly.pdbx_strand_id
1 'polypeptide(L)' 'MYPYKTALNIIKTFEGFSEKAYPDPGSGGEPYTIGHGTQFYPDGTAVKQGHMCTKKKALEYV' A
#
# COMPACT_ATOMS: atom_id res chain seq x y z
N MET A 1 -6.33 8.66 19.60
CA MET A 1 -6.13 9.56 18.44
C MET A 1 -4.68 9.41 18.02
N TYR A 2 -4.39 8.98 16.79
CA TYR A 2 -3.01 8.82 16.34
C TYR A 2 -2.33 10.20 16.34
N PRO A 3 -1.18 10.37 17.01
CA PRO A 3 -0.50 11.67 17.09
C PRO A 3 -0.04 12.18 15.70
N TYR A 4 -0.09 11.32 14.68
CA TYR A 4 0.36 11.57 13.31
C TYR A 4 -0.79 11.56 12.26
N LYS A 5 -2.06 11.76 12.69
CA LYS A 5 -3.21 11.77 11.76
C LYS A 5 -3.03 12.72 10.57
N THR A 6 -2.44 13.90 10.78
CA THR A 6 -2.18 14.87 9.72
C THR A 6 -1.15 14.36 8.71
N ALA A 7 -0.07 13.73 9.18
CA ALA A 7 0.94 13.15 8.31
C ALA A 7 0.37 12.02 7.45
N LEU A 8 -0.47 11.15 8.02
CA LEU A 8 -1.15 10.10 7.26
C LEU A 8 -2.05 10.65 6.15
N ASN A 9 -2.73 11.78 6.40
CA ASN A 9 -3.56 12.38 5.35
C ASN A 9 -2.70 12.87 4.19
N ILE A 10 -1.57 13.53 4.48
CA ILE A 10 -0.62 13.99 3.46
C ILE A 10 -0.10 12.82 2.64
N ILE A 11 0.39 11.77 3.29
CA ILE A 11 0.91 10.57 2.62
C ILE A 11 -0.15 9.99 1.68
N LYS A 12 -1.38 9.77 2.17
CA LYS A 12 -2.48 9.21 1.37
C LYS A 12 -2.88 10.08 0.19
N THR A 13 -2.79 11.39 0.33
CA THR A 13 -3.08 12.32 -0.77
C THR A 13 -2.07 12.18 -1.90
N PHE A 14 -0.78 11.99 -1.58
CA PHE A 14 0.28 11.87 -2.60
C PHE A 14 0.42 10.45 -3.15
N GLU A 15 0.32 9.42 -2.30
CA GLU A 15 0.40 8.02 -2.71
C GLU A 15 -0.86 7.57 -3.49
N GLY A 16 -2.00 8.19 -3.24
CA GLY A 16 -3.28 7.71 -3.77
C GLY A 16 -3.65 6.32 -3.22
N PHE A 17 -4.67 5.68 -3.80
CA PHE A 17 -5.10 4.33 -3.40
C PHE A 17 -5.15 3.41 -4.62
N SER A 18 -4.47 2.27 -4.52
CA SER A 18 -4.51 1.19 -5.52
C SER A 18 -5.17 -0.06 -4.94
N GLU A 19 -6.34 -0.42 -5.46
CA GLU A 19 -7.10 -1.58 -5.00
C GLU A 19 -6.42 -2.91 -5.33
N LYS A 20 -5.77 -2.99 -6.50
CA LYS A 20 -5.08 -4.17 -7.01
C LYS A 20 -3.57 -3.95 -6.97
N ALA A 21 -2.83 -4.99 -6.59
CA ALA A 21 -1.38 -4.97 -6.61
C ALA A 21 -0.86 -4.73 -8.04
N TYR A 22 0.12 -3.83 -8.16
CA TYR A 22 0.78 -3.49 -9.42
C TYR A 22 2.29 -3.63 -9.29
N PRO A 23 3.01 -4.03 -10.36
CA PRO A 23 4.46 -4.09 -10.34
C PRO A 23 5.03 -2.67 -10.32
N ASP A 24 6.10 -2.45 -9.56
CA ASP A 24 6.80 -1.16 -9.61
C ASP A 24 7.31 -0.88 -11.04
N PRO A 25 7.22 0.37 -11.54
CA PRO A 25 7.64 0.71 -12.89
C PRO A 25 9.09 0.29 -13.17
N GLY A 26 9.30 -0.43 -14.28
CA GLY A 26 10.63 -0.88 -14.70
C GLY A 26 11.14 -2.16 -14.04
N SER A 27 10.39 -2.77 -13.12
CA SER A 27 10.80 -4.01 -12.43
C SER A 27 10.51 -5.29 -13.24
N GLY A 28 9.58 -5.23 -14.19
CA GLY A 28 9.12 -6.40 -14.96
C GLY A 28 8.31 -7.42 -14.14
N GLY A 29 8.03 -7.14 -12.86
CA GLY A 29 7.28 -8.04 -11.97
C GLY A 29 7.39 -7.63 -10.51
N GLU A 30 8.45 -8.03 -9.82
CA GLU A 30 8.66 -7.74 -8.38
C GLU A 30 9.60 -6.54 -8.18
N PRO A 31 9.38 -5.69 -7.16
CA PRO A 31 8.36 -5.80 -6.13
C PRO A 31 6.97 -5.32 -6.60
N TYR A 32 5.92 -5.85 -5.96
CA TYR A 32 4.54 -5.38 -6.14
C TYR A 32 4.16 -4.41 -5.04
N THR A 33 3.37 -3.40 -5.41
CA THR A 33 2.85 -2.37 -4.51
C THR A 33 1.31 -2.40 -4.51
N ILE A 34 0.68 -2.22 -3.35
CA ILE A 34 -0.78 -2.18 -3.19
C ILE A 34 -1.21 -1.13 -2.14
N GLY A 35 -2.46 -0.69 -2.16
CA GLY A 35 -3.01 0.22 -1.17
C GLY A 35 -2.39 1.62 -1.26
N HIS A 36 -1.77 2.07 -0.17
CA HIS A 36 -1.04 3.33 -0.08
C HIS A 36 0.48 3.05 0.00
N GLY A 37 1.07 2.58 -1.10
CA GLY A 37 2.52 2.30 -1.18
C GLY A 37 3.00 1.05 -0.44
N THR A 38 2.13 0.09 -0.11
CA THR A 38 2.51 -1.11 0.66
C THR A 38 3.18 -2.16 -0.22
N GLN A 39 4.40 -2.59 0.15
CA GLN A 39 5.14 -3.70 -0.50
C GLN A 39 5.29 -4.94 0.39
N PHE A 40 5.22 -4.75 1.70
CA PHE A 40 5.22 -5.80 2.72
C PHE A 40 4.05 -5.57 3.66
N TYR A 41 3.33 -6.63 3.99
CA TYR A 41 2.26 -6.59 4.98
C TYR A 41 2.82 -6.50 6.41
N PRO A 42 1.99 -6.18 7.43
CA PRO A 42 2.46 -6.07 8.81
C PRO A 42 3.11 -7.34 9.39
N ASP A 43 2.81 -8.51 8.81
CA ASP A 43 3.42 -9.79 9.17
C ASP A 43 4.77 -10.04 8.45
N GLY A 44 5.22 -9.10 7.63
CA GLY A 44 6.46 -9.17 6.85
C GLY A 44 6.33 -9.92 5.52
N THR A 45 5.15 -10.44 5.17
CA THR A 45 4.97 -11.12 3.88
C THR A 45 4.92 -10.11 2.73
N ALA A 46 5.56 -10.45 1.60
CA ALA A 46 5.59 -9.58 0.43
C ALA A 46 4.23 -9.57 -0.30
N VAL A 47 3.88 -8.42 -0.86
CA VAL A 47 2.76 -8.28 -1.78
C VAL A 47 3.06 -9.03 -3.07
N LYS A 48 2.06 -9.70 -3.64
CA LYS A 48 2.20 -10.50 -4.85
C LYS A 48 1.20 -10.09 -5.91
N GLN A 49 1.48 -10.46 -7.16
CA GLN A 49 0.57 -10.27 -8.29
C GLN A 49 -0.83 -10.84 -7.97
N GLY A 50 -1.86 -10.06 -8.27
CA GLY A 50 -3.25 -10.47 -8.11
C GLY A 50 -3.82 -10.27 -6.71
N HIS A 51 -3.01 -9.87 -5.72
CA HIS A 51 -3.54 -9.44 -4.43
C HIS A 51 -4.44 -8.20 -4.61
N MET A 52 -5.48 -8.14 -3.79
CA MET A 52 -6.44 -7.03 -3.74
C MET A 52 -6.67 -6.62 -2.29
N CYS A 53 -6.97 -5.34 -2.04
CA CYS A 53 -7.31 -4.86 -0.72
C CYS A 53 -8.40 -3.79 -0.78
N THR A 54 -9.20 -3.68 0.28
CA THR A 54 -10.14 -2.57 0.44
C THR A 54 -9.42 -1.36 1.01
N LYS A 55 -9.96 -0.15 0.83
CA LYS A 55 -9.45 1.07 1.51
C LYS A 55 -9.31 0.86 3.02
N LYS A 56 -10.31 0.24 3.66
CA LYS A 56 -10.26 -0.05 5.10
C LYS A 56 -9.06 -0.92 5.45
N LYS A 57 -8.80 -1.98 4.68
CA LYS A 57 -7.68 -2.87 4.93
C LYS A 57 -6.34 -2.19 4.65
N ALA A 58 -6.24 -1.36 3.60
CA ALA A 58 -5.05 -0.55 3.32
C ALA A 58 -4.69 0.40 4.46
N LEU A 59 -5.67 0.90 5.22
CA LEU A 59 -5.43 1.72 6.41
C LEU A 59 -4.82 0.95 7.59
N GLU A 60 -4.89 -0.38 7.59
CA GLU A 60 -4.28 -1.22 8.64
C GLU A 60 -2.79 -1.51 8.33
N TYR A 61 -2.33 -1.21 7.11
CA TYR A 61 -0.95 -1.42 6.69
C TYR A 61 -0.02 -0.22 6.99
N VAL A 62 -0.59 0.96 7.30
CA VAL A 62 0.09 2.27 7.36
C VAL A 62 -0.10 2.96 8.71
#